data_AF-A0A171KV89-F1
#
_entry.id   AF-A0A171KV89-F1
#
_cell.length_a   1.000
_cell.length_b   1.000
_cell.length_c   1.000
_cell.angle_alpha   90.00
_cell.angle_beta   90.00
_cell.angle_gamma   90.00
#
_symmetry.space_group_name_H-M   'P 1'
#
loop_
_entity.id
_entity.type
_entity.pdbx_description
1 polymer ?
#
loop_
_entity_poly.entity_id
_entity_poly.type
_entity_poly.pdbx_seq_one_letter_code
_entity_poly.pdbx_strand_id
1 'polypeptide(L)'
;MTKSAHDKNGKKTDYFSAGKPVHRLSYCAFLDVLGFSERIRTSYKDGTANALLESFHKILAKSIVRLKENTDESMLYFKSFTDNVVLAHPRFSDDMESEFGFTLWPIREYQFQMALKGFFIRGGLAVDQLFMDENSVYGMALLTAHDLESKVAVNPIVVLCDNTMKLVDKHISYYSGEAAPQVRDVLKGPDGRYFLNYLAECIIEGDERDYLDAQSLRRHKKQVESALKKYASIPTVFSKFAWLAAYHNYFCDMVSGYPEYNEAMKVSATVCAVQFQRITKKK
;
A
#
# COMPACT_ATOMS: atom_id res chain seq x y z
N MET A 1 22.98 -17.16 7.46
CA MET A 1 22.09 -16.83 8.59
C MET A 1 22.84 -16.03 9.64
N THR A 2 22.97 -14.73 9.45
CA THR A 2 23.42 -13.81 10.50
C THR A 2 22.16 -13.37 11.25
N LYS A 3 21.98 -13.88 12.47
CA LYS A 3 20.89 -13.45 13.36
C LYS A 3 20.93 -11.92 13.50
N SER A 4 19.77 -11.27 13.36
CA SER A 4 19.55 -9.91 13.84
C SER A 4 20.07 -9.82 15.28
N ALA A 5 20.99 -8.89 15.53
CA ALA A 5 21.64 -8.77 16.83
C ALA A 5 20.71 -7.98 17.76
N HIS A 6 19.92 -8.69 18.56
CA HIS A 6 19.23 -8.09 19.69
C HIS A 6 20.20 -7.88 20.85
N ASP A 7 20.18 -6.66 21.41
CA ASP A 7 20.69 -6.45 22.76
C ASP A 7 19.73 -7.13 23.76
N LYS A 8 20.21 -7.45 24.97
CA LYS A 8 19.49 -8.16 26.04
C LYS A 8 18.17 -7.49 26.47
N ASN A 9 17.89 -6.28 25.98
CA ASN A 9 16.68 -5.49 26.22
C ASN A 9 15.70 -5.43 25.04
N GLY A 10 15.89 -6.20 23.96
CA GLY A 10 14.96 -6.26 22.82
C GLY A 10 14.97 -5.02 21.90
N LYS A 11 15.96 -4.14 22.02
CA LYS A 11 16.12 -3.00 21.10
C LYS A 11 16.72 -3.45 19.76
N LYS A 12 16.19 -2.93 18.66
CA LYS A 12 16.73 -3.17 17.32
C LYS A 12 18.03 -2.39 17.14
N THR A 13 19.09 -3.08 16.70
CA THR A 13 20.43 -2.47 16.57
C THR A 13 20.95 -2.50 15.14
N ASP A 14 20.13 -2.87 14.14
CA ASP A 14 20.58 -3.00 12.75
C ASP A 14 21.24 -1.71 12.25
N TYR A 15 20.69 -0.55 12.60
CA TYR A 15 21.27 0.71 12.18
C TYR A 15 22.39 1.24 13.09
N PHE A 16 22.97 0.39 13.94
CA PHE A 16 24.09 0.74 14.82
C PHE A 16 25.28 -0.20 14.61
N SER A 17 26.48 0.39 14.62
CA SER A 17 27.75 -0.35 14.64
C SER A 17 28.67 0.28 15.67
N ALA A 18 29.15 -0.52 16.63
CA ALA A 18 29.93 -0.05 17.77
C ALA A 18 29.29 1.16 18.50
N GLY A 19 27.97 1.14 18.66
CA GLY A 19 27.20 2.20 19.33
C GLY A 19 27.00 3.49 18.52
N LYS A 20 27.46 3.54 17.27
CA LYS A 20 27.29 4.70 16.39
C LYS A 20 26.22 4.42 15.32
N PRO A 21 25.38 5.41 14.97
CA PRO A 21 24.42 5.26 13.89
C PRO A 21 25.15 5.04 12.56
N VAL A 22 24.66 4.09 11.77
CA VAL A 22 25.18 3.76 10.44
C VAL A 22 24.05 3.61 9.45
N HIS A 23 24.32 4.01 8.20
CA HIS A 23 23.44 3.67 7.10
C HIS A 23 23.51 2.18 6.79
N ARG A 24 22.35 1.58 6.49
CA ARG A 24 22.25 0.28 5.84
C ARG A 24 21.40 0.40 4.59
N LEU A 25 21.74 -0.43 3.60
CA LEU A 25 20.87 -0.61 2.44
C LEU A 25 19.57 -1.26 2.93
N SER A 26 18.44 -0.63 2.62
CA SER A 26 17.14 -1.04 3.14
C SER A 26 16.05 -0.82 2.12
N TYR A 27 15.01 -1.67 2.16
CA TYR A 27 13.72 -1.26 1.63
C TYR A 27 13.11 -0.19 2.54
N CYS A 28 12.53 0.84 1.94
CA CYS A 28 11.80 1.89 2.63
C CYS A 28 10.52 2.20 1.87
N ALA A 29 9.38 2.12 2.56
CA ALA A 29 8.11 2.60 2.05
C ALA A 29 7.68 3.85 2.80
N PHE A 30 7.27 4.86 2.04
CA PHE A 30 6.59 6.04 2.55
C PHE A 30 5.15 6.00 2.04
N LEU A 31 4.20 5.94 2.98
CA LEU A 31 2.78 5.75 2.73
C LEU A 31 2.02 6.96 3.24
N ASP A 32 1.05 7.45 2.48
CA ASP A 32 0.25 8.64 2.79
C ASP A 32 -1.23 8.38 2.50
N VAL A 33 -2.12 8.93 3.34
CA VAL A 33 -3.57 8.84 3.12
C VAL A 33 -4.01 9.92 2.12
N LEU A 34 -4.44 9.48 0.94
CA LEU A 34 -4.84 10.37 -0.15
C LEU A 34 -5.96 11.33 0.29
N GLY A 35 -5.65 12.63 0.25
CA GLY A 35 -6.61 13.71 0.52
C GLY A 35 -6.98 13.87 2.00
N PHE A 36 -6.17 13.36 2.93
CA PHE A 36 -6.47 13.44 4.36
C PHE A 36 -6.54 14.87 4.89
N SER A 37 -5.62 15.74 4.45
CA SER A 37 -5.67 17.17 4.78
C SER A 37 -7.04 17.82 4.49
N GLU A 38 -7.66 17.51 3.36
CA GLU A 38 -8.98 18.05 3.00
C GLU A 38 -10.10 17.41 3.84
N ARG A 39 -9.96 16.13 4.19
CA ARG A 39 -10.88 15.46 5.13
C ARG A 39 -10.84 16.12 6.50
N ILE A 40 -9.65 16.44 7.03
CA ILE A 40 -9.50 17.18 8.28
C ILE A 40 -10.22 18.53 8.16
N ARG A 41 -9.86 19.35 7.16
CA ARG A 41 -10.45 20.69 6.97
C ARG A 41 -11.98 20.63 6.91
N THR A 42 -12.54 19.66 6.18
CA THR A 42 -13.98 19.44 6.09
C THR A 42 -14.58 19.03 7.45
N SER A 43 -13.95 18.09 8.16
CA SER A 43 -14.45 17.63 9.46
C SER A 43 -14.50 18.73 10.52
N TYR A 44 -13.57 19.69 10.48
CA TYR A 44 -13.62 20.88 11.35
C TYR A 44 -14.78 21.81 11.00
N LYS A 45 -15.05 22.02 9.69
CA LYS A 45 -16.20 22.81 9.24
C LYS A 45 -17.53 22.17 9.64
N ASP A 46 -17.61 20.85 9.55
CA ASP A 46 -18.84 20.08 9.81
C ASP A 46 -19.04 19.72 11.29
N GLY A 47 -18.11 20.11 12.18
CA GLY A 47 -18.16 19.76 13.61
C GLY A 47 -17.93 18.26 13.91
N THR A 48 -17.33 17.52 12.98
CA THR A 48 -17.09 16.06 13.08
C THR A 48 -15.62 15.68 13.28
N ALA A 49 -14.75 16.64 13.58
CA ALA A 49 -13.30 16.44 13.71
C ALA A 49 -12.91 15.33 14.70
N ASN A 50 -13.52 15.30 15.89
CA ASN A 50 -13.23 14.26 16.89
C ASN A 50 -13.66 12.87 16.42
N ALA A 51 -14.80 12.75 15.74
CA ALA A 51 -15.27 11.48 15.20
C ALA A 51 -14.34 10.95 14.09
N LEU A 52 -13.81 11.84 13.25
CA LEU A 52 -12.79 11.48 12.26
C LEU A 52 -11.50 10.99 12.94
N LEU A 53 -11.02 11.73 13.95
CA LEU A 53 -9.83 11.38 14.71
C LEU A 53 -9.97 10.01 15.40
N GLU A 54 -11.07 9.79 16.13
CA GLU A 54 -11.34 8.53 16.83
C GLU A 54 -11.39 7.35 15.86
N SER A 55 -12.08 7.51 14.72
CA SER A 55 -12.17 6.50 13.68
C SER A 55 -10.79 6.18 13.10
N PHE A 56 -10.03 7.20 12.71
CA PHE A 56 -8.71 7.03 12.11
C PHE A 56 -7.71 6.42 13.11
N HIS A 57 -7.66 6.93 14.34
CA HIS A 57 -6.79 6.41 15.40
C HIS A 57 -7.06 4.93 15.68
N LYS A 58 -8.34 4.54 15.79
CA LYS A 58 -8.73 3.14 16.01
C LYS A 58 -8.30 2.23 14.86
N ILE A 59 -8.40 2.70 13.62
CA ILE A 59 -7.99 1.92 12.45
C ILE A 59 -6.46 1.77 12.43
N LEU A 60 -5.73 2.88 12.59
CA LEU A 60 -4.27 2.88 12.61
C LEU A 60 -3.72 1.98 13.72
N ALA A 61 -4.25 2.09 14.94
CA ALA A 61 -3.84 1.24 16.06
C ALA A 61 -4.06 -0.25 15.78
N LYS A 62 -5.22 -0.62 15.21
CA LYS A 62 -5.50 -2.01 14.82
C LYS A 62 -4.57 -2.52 13.73
N SER A 63 -4.31 -1.71 12.71
CA SER A 63 -3.37 -2.08 11.65
C SER A 63 -1.96 -2.28 12.22
N ILE A 64 -1.49 -1.40 13.11
CA ILE A 64 -0.18 -1.54 13.77
C ILE A 64 -0.09 -2.84 14.57
N VAL A 65 -1.12 -3.15 15.37
CA VAL A 65 -1.16 -4.41 16.14
C VAL A 65 -1.08 -5.62 15.21
N ARG A 66 -1.88 -5.64 14.13
CA ARG A 66 -1.87 -6.75 13.17
C ARG A 66 -0.52 -6.91 12.47
N LEU A 67 0.14 -5.81 12.11
CA LEU A 67 1.48 -5.85 11.53
C LEU A 67 2.51 -6.45 12.49
N LYS A 68 2.43 -6.10 13.77
CA LYS A 68 3.31 -6.61 14.84
C LYS A 68 3.09 -8.09 15.16
N GLU A 69 1.84 -8.57 15.09
CA GLU A 69 1.50 -9.98 15.36
C GLU A 69 1.96 -10.93 14.26
N ASN A 70 2.00 -10.45 13.00
CA ASN A 70 2.23 -11.29 11.82
C ASN A 70 3.59 -11.07 11.16
N THR A 71 4.35 -10.08 11.61
CA THR A 71 5.73 -9.87 11.19
C THR A 71 6.62 -10.13 12.37
N ASP A 72 7.76 -10.79 12.17
CA ASP A 72 8.80 -10.82 13.20
C ASP A 72 9.19 -9.37 13.52
N GLU A 73 8.80 -8.92 14.72
CA GLU A 73 9.05 -7.56 15.18
C GLU A 73 10.53 -7.20 15.10
N SER A 74 11.46 -8.17 15.05
CA SER A 74 12.89 -7.90 14.89
C SER A 74 13.26 -7.31 13.53
N MET A 75 12.48 -7.53 12.48
CA MET A 75 12.89 -7.26 11.10
C MET A 75 12.25 -6.01 10.46
N LEU A 76 11.03 -5.64 10.87
CA LEU A 76 10.28 -4.53 10.26
C LEU A 76 10.22 -3.27 11.14
N TYR A 77 10.82 -2.17 10.69
CA TYR A 77 10.71 -0.87 11.36
C TYR A 77 9.45 -0.14 10.91
N PHE A 78 8.70 0.42 11.86
CA PHE A 78 7.45 1.14 11.63
C PHE A 78 7.49 2.48 12.35
N LYS A 79 7.13 3.56 11.65
CA LYS A 79 6.79 4.86 12.26
C LYS A 79 5.57 5.43 11.59
N SER A 80 4.75 6.13 12.37
CA SER A 80 3.64 6.93 11.87
C SER A 80 3.80 8.38 12.31
N PHE A 81 3.42 9.30 11.43
CA PHE A 81 3.25 10.71 11.76
C PHE A 81 1.95 11.18 11.10
N THR A 82 0.95 11.51 11.93
CA THR A 82 -0.42 11.87 11.50
C THR A 82 -0.99 10.87 10.48
N ASP A 83 -0.93 11.19 9.20
CA ASP A 83 -1.51 10.50 8.05
C ASP A 83 -0.50 9.78 7.16
N ASN A 84 0.78 9.87 7.51
CA ASN A 84 1.82 9.11 6.84
C ASN A 84 2.43 8.04 7.75
N VAL A 85 2.91 6.98 7.09
CA VAL A 85 3.56 5.83 7.69
C VAL A 85 4.85 5.55 6.93
N VAL A 86 5.92 5.32 7.68
CA VAL A 86 7.21 4.85 7.16
C VAL A 86 7.43 3.42 7.62
N LEU A 87 7.63 2.53 6.66
CA LEU A 87 8.04 1.15 6.86
C LEU A 87 9.45 0.95 6.33
N ALA A 88 10.27 0.20 7.04
CA ALA A 88 11.60 -0.15 6.53
C ALA A 88 12.05 -1.54 6.93
N HIS A 89 12.81 -2.16 6.04
CA HIS A 89 13.43 -3.45 6.25
C HIS A 89 14.91 -3.38 5.85
N PRO A 90 15.86 -3.49 6.81
CA PRO A 90 17.27 -3.50 6.49
C PRO A 90 17.66 -4.79 5.76
N ARG A 91 18.66 -4.69 4.88
CA ARG A 91 19.27 -5.82 4.18
C ARG A 91 19.91 -6.80 5.18
N PHE A 92 19.62 -8.09 5.01
CA PHE A 92 20.29 -9.22 5.65
C PHE A 92 20.79 -10.27 4.65
N SER A 93 20.33 -10.26 3.40
CA SER A 93 20.71 -11.16 2.30
C SER A 93 21.42 -10.39 1.19
N ASP A 94 22.09 -11.09 0.28
CA ASP A 94 22.84 -10.41 -0.79
C ASP A 94 21.97 -9.95 -1.96
N ASP A 95 20.89 -10.67 -2.23
CA ASP A 95 19.96 -10.36 -3.31
C ASP A 95 18.75 -9.54 -2.86
N MET A 96 18.50 -9.41 -1.56
CA MET A 96 17.38 -8.69 -0.98
C MET A 96 16.00 -9.24 -1.38
N GLU A 97 15.90 -10.51 -1.76
CA GLU A 97 14.64 -11.12 -2.20
C GLU A 97 13.71 -11.42 -1.02
N SER A 98 14.24 -12.06 0.02
CA SER A 98 13.45 -12.39 1.21
C SER A 98 12.95 -11.12 1.91
N GLU A 99 13.81 -10.10 2.02
CA GLU A 99 13.46 -8.77 2.53
C GLU A 99 12.37 -8.09 1.71
N PHE A 100 12.35 -8.30 0.39
CA PHE A 100 11.28 -7.79 -0.45
C PHE A 100 9.95 -8.42 -0.05
N GLY A 101 9.90 -9.75 0.06
CA GLY A 101 8.71 -10.48 0.53
C GLY A 101 8.22 -9.99 1.90
N PHE A 102 9.14 -9.87 2.88
CA PHE A 102 8.83 -9.35 4.21
C PHE A 102 8.40 -7.88 4.22
N THR A 103 8.81 -7.10 3.24
CA THR A 103 8.40 -5.69 3.09
C THR A 103 7.04 -5.57 2.38
N LEU A 104 6.75 -6.44 1.42
CA LEU A 104 5.53 -6.40 0.62
C LEU A 104 4.28 -6.63 1.45
N TRP A 105 4.24 -7.74 2.19
CA TRP A 105 3.07 -8.12 2.99
C TRP A 105 2.57 -6.99 3.90
N PRO A 106 3.39 -6.36 4.77
CA PRO A 106 2.89 -5.32 5.67
C PRO A 106 2.38 -4.08 4.94
N ILE A 107 2.96 -3.72 3.79
CA ILE A 107 2.48 -2.57 3.00
C ILE A 107 1.11 -2.89 2.39
N ARG A 108 0.98 -4.06 1.75
CA ARG A 108 -0.27 -4.48 1.10
C ARG A 108 -1.39 -4.63 2.12
N GLU A 109 -1.13 -5.31 3.22
CA GLU A 109 -2.09 -5.52 4.30
C GLU A 109 -2.52 -4.18 4.90
N TYR A 110 -1.59 -3.26 5.19
CA TYR A 110 -1.93 -1.91 5.63
C TYR A 110 -2.81 -1.18 4.62
N GLN A 111 -2.39 -1.13 3.36
CA GLN A 111 -3.13 -0.45 2.29
C GLN A 111 -4.52 -1.04 2.09
N PHE A 112 -4.65 -2.36 2.11
CA PHE A 112 -5.92 -3.07 1.93
C PHE A 112 -6.89 -2.77 3.07
N GLN A 113 -6.47 -2.91 4.33
CA GLN A 113 -7.35 -2.62 5.47
C GLN A 113 -7.80 -1.17 5.50
N MET A 114 -6.90 -0.23 5.22
CA MET A 114 -7.23 1.19 5.13
C MET A 114 -8.27 1.43 4.02
N ALA A 115 -8.08 0.84 2.84
CA ALA A 115 -9.01 0.96 1.72
C ALA A 115 -10.40 0.39 2.05
N LEU A 116 -10.49 -0.73 2.76
CA LEU A 116 -11.78 -1.30 3.23
C LEU A 116 -12.55 -0.37 4.17
N LYS A 117 -11.86 0.55 4.85
CA LYS A 117 -12.44 1.60 5.70
C LYS A 117 -12.63 2.94 4.98
N GLY A 118 -12.31 3.00 3.69
CA GLY A 118 -12.43 4.21 2.87
C GLY A 118 -11.29 5.22 3.07
N PHE A 119 -10.15 4.79 3.62
CA PHE A 119 -8.90 5.55 3.64
C PHE A 119 -7.97 4.97 2.58
N PHE A 120 -7.82 5.67 1.46
CA PHE A 120 -7.04 5.16 0.34
C PHE A 120 -5.60 5.62 0.48
N ILE A 121 -4.66 4.67 0.46
CA ILE A 121 -3.23 4.91 0.64
C ILE A 121 -2.58 5.07 -0.73
N ARG A 122 -1.66 6.03 -0.84
CA ARG A 122 -0.67 6.13 -1.90
C ARG A 122 0.73 6.11 -1.29
N GLY A 123 1.75 5.82 -2.08
CA GLY A 123 3.09 5.78 -1.54
C GLY A 123 4.18 5.46 -2.55
N GLY A 124 5.41 5.42 -2.05
CA GLY A 124 6.58 4.98 -2.79
C GLY A 124 7.34 3.90 -2.02
N LEU A 125 7.86 2.90 -2.74
CA LEU A 125 8.77 1.87 -2.22
C LEU A 125 10.13 1.99 -2.91
N ALA A 126 11.16 2.27 -2.12
CA ALA A 126 12.53 2.46 -2.57
C ALA A 126 13.51 1.52 -1.88
N VAL A 127 14.61 1.18 -2.57
CA VAL A 127 15.79 0.55 -1.98
C VAL A 127 16.97 1.50 -2.10
N ASP A 128 17.48 1.94 -0.94
CA ASP A 128 18.69 2.76 -0.85
C ASP A 128 19.22 2.77 0.60
N GLN A 129 20.25 3.58 0.88
CA GLN A 129 20.80 3.79 2.21
C GLN A 129 19.77 4.46 3.14
N LEU A 130 19.60 3.87 4.32
CA LEU A 130 18.67 4.30 5.35
C LEU A 130 19.31 4.14 6.73
N PHE A 131 18.89 4.98 7.66
CA PHE A 131 19.02 4.85 9.09
C PHE A 131 17.61 4.98 9.70
N MET A 132 17.24 4.10 10.62
CA MET A 132 15.96 4.20 11.32
C MET A 132 16.10 3.69 12.76
N ASP A 133 15.66 4.50 13.72
CA ASP A 133 15.65 4.13 15.14
C ASP A 133 14.31 4.51 15.81
N GLU A 134 14.24 4.47 17.14
CA GLU A 134 13.04 4.87 17.90
C GLU A 134 12.63 6.33 17.66
N ASN A 135 13.55 7.22 17.27
CA ASN A 135 13.33 8.66 17.23
C ASN A 135 13.24 9.22 15.81
N SER A 136 13.96 8.64 14.85
CA SER A 136 14.24 9.27 13.57
C SER A 136 14.30 8.28 12.41
N VAL A 137 14.11 8.81 11.21
CA VAL A 137 14.37 8.13 9.93
C VAL A 137 15.21 9.08 9.10
N TYR A 138 16.31 8.57 8.53
CA TYR A 138 17.26 9.39 7.80
C TYR A 138 17.91 8.60 6.67
N GLY A 139 17.89 9.11 5.44
CA GLY A 139 18.62 8.49 4.32
C GLY A 139 17.93 8.68 2.97
N MET A 140 18.65 8.28 1.93
CA MET A 140 18.20 8.41 0.54
C MET A 140 16.97 7.56 0.23
N ALA A 141 16.78 6.43 0.92
CA ALA A 141 15.62 5.58 0.68
C ALA A 141 14.32 6.30 1.09
N LEU A 142 14.35 7.04 2.21
CA LEU A 142 13.23 7.86 2.66
C LEU A 142 12.91 8.98 1.67
N LEU A 143 13.94 9.73 1.23
CA LEU A 143 13.75 10.84 0.28
C LEU A 143 13.16 10.34 -1.03
N THR A 144 13.67 9.21 -1.55
CA THR A 144 13.18 8.60 -2.79
C THR A 144 11.75 8.11 -2.65
N ALA A 145 11.41 7.44 -1.53
CA ALA A 145 10.06 6.95 -1.26
C ALA A 145 9.05 8.11 -1.13
N HIS A 146 9.43 9.19 -0.44
CA HIS A 146 8.62 10.40 -0.34
C HIS A 146 8.45 11.10 -1.70
N ASP A 147 9.50 11.20 -2.51
CA ASP A 147 9.42 11.79 -3.85
C ASP A 147 8.50 10.99 -4.77
N LEU A 148 8.54 9.66 -4.70
CA LEU A 148 7.60 8.80 -5.40
C LEU A 148 6.16 9.05 -4.96
N GLU A 149 5.89 9.08 -3.66
CA GLU A 149 4.55 9.36 -3.14
C GLU A 149 4.02 10.72 -3.64
N SER A 150 4.84 11.76 -3.51
CA SER A 150 4.40 13.14 -3.71
C SER A 150 4.35 13.55 -5.19
N LYS A 151 5.22 12.98 -6.04
CA LYS A 151 5.39 13.40 -7.45
C LYS A 151 4.91 12.34 -8.45
N VAL A 152 4.88 11.06 -8.09
CA VAL A 152 4.64 9.95 -9.03
C VAL A 152 3.35 9.20 -8.72
N ALA A 153 3.05 8.91 -7.45
CA ALA A 153 1.86 8.17 -7.02
C ALA A 153 0.61 9.06 -7.07
N VAL A 154 0.11 9.32 -8.29
CA VAL A 154 -1.11 10.10 -8.52
C VAL A 154 -2.35 9.38 -8.01
N ASN A 155 -2.37 8.06 -8.18
CA ASN A 155 -3.45 7.14 -7.82
C ASN A 155 -3.20 6.52 -6.45
N PRO A 156 -4.23 5.96 -5.78
CA PRO A 156 -4.09 5.33 -4.46
C PRO A 156 -3.42 3.94 -4.54
N ILE A 157 -2.15 3.94 -4.93
CA ILE A 157 -1.26 2.78 -5.06
C ILE A 157 0.13 3.12 -4.50
N VAL A 158 0.90 2.08 -4.15
CA VAL A 158 2.30 2.21 -3.76
C VAL A 158 3.17 1.86 -4.95
N VAL A 159 3.90 2.83 -5.51
CA VAL A 159 4.75 2.66 -6.70
C VAL A 159 6.19 2.34 -6.33
N LEU A 160 6.91 1.67 -7.23
CA LEU A 160 8.30 1.27 -7.01
C LEU A 160 9.29 2.23 -7.69
N CYS A 161 10.41 2.53 -7.03
CA CYS A 161 11.53 3.24 -7.67
C CYS A 161 12.22 2.34 -8.70
N ASP A 162 13.00 2.94 -9.60
CA ASP A 162 13.69 2.23 -10.67
C ASP A 162 14.63 1.13 -10.14
N ASN A 163 15.31 1.37 -9.01
CA ASN A 163 16.17 0.37 -8.38
C ASN A 163 15.36 -0.82 -7.83
N THR A 164 14.22 -0.55 -7.19
CA THR A 164 13.31 -1.59 -6.72
C THR A 164 12.76 -2.40 -7.89
N MET A 165 12.37 -1.76 -9.00
CA MET A 165 11.89 -2.44 -10.21
C MET A 165 12.95 -3.39 -10.78
N LYS A 166 14.21 -2.95 -10.88
CA LYS A 166 15.33 -3.79 -11.33
C LYS A 166 15.57 -4.99 -10.42
N LEU A 167 15.41 -4.81 -9.10
CA LEU A 167 15.50 -5.93 -8.16
C LEU A 167 14.38 -6.93 -8.37
N VAL A 168 13.13 -6.46 -8.54
CA VAL A 168 11.99 -7.34 -8.84
C VAL A 168 12.21 -8.13 -10.13
N ASP A 169 12.65 -7.47 -11.21
CA ASP A 169 12.94 -8.15 -12.49
C ASP A 169 14.04 -9.21 -12.31
N LYS A 170 15.06 -8.91 -11.49
CA LYS A 170 16.13 -9.85 -11.15
C LYS A 170 15.59 -11.04 -10.35
N HIS A 171 14.77 -10.81 -9.32
CA HIS A 171 14.20 -11.87 -8.49
C HIS A 171 13.30 -12.81 -9.30
N ILE A 172 12.45 -12.26 -10.18
CA ILE A 172 11.62 -13.05 -11.09
C ILE A 172 12.46 -13.99 -11.95
N SER A 173 13.66 -13.56 -12.39
CA SER A 173 14.55 -14.40 -13.21
C SER A 173 15.08 -15.64 -12.50
N TYR A 174 15.02 -15.69 -11.16
CA TYR A 174 15.46 -16.87 -10.39
C TYR A 174 14.53 -18.06 -10.57
N TYR A 175 13.28 -17.82 -10.95
CA TYR A 175 12.22 -18.84 -10.95
C TYR A 175 12.09 -19.65 -12.24
N SER A 176 12.97 -19.51 -13.24
CA SER A 176 13.15 -20.42 -14.40
C SER A 176 11.87 -21.04 -15.03
N GLY A 177 10.75 -20.32 -15.06
CA GLY A 177 9.46 -20.78 -15.63
C GLY A 177 8.40 -21.22 -14.62
N GLU A 178 8.72 -21.31 -13.33
CA GLU A 178 7.74 -21.39 -12.24
C GLU A 178 7.14 -20.00 -11.94
N ALA A 179 5.94 -19.98 -11.34
CA ALA A 179 5.28 -18.74 -10.98
C ALA A 179 5.99 -18.07 -9.79
N ALA A 180 6.86 -17.10 -10.08
CA ALA A 180 7.51 -16.30 -9.06
C ALA A 180 6.45 -15.60 -8.16
N PRO A 181 6.55 -15.66 -6.82
CA PRO A 181 5.57 -15.05 -5.92
C PRO A 181 5.30 -13.56 -6.22
N GLN A 182 6.32 -12.84 -6.68
CA GLN A 182 6.27 -11.44 -7.06
C GLN A 182 5.26 -11.14 -8.18
N VAL A 183 4.93 -12.12 -9.04
CA VAL A 183 3.97 -11.96 -10.15
C VAL A 183 2.55 -11.73 -9.65
N ARG A 184 2.19 -12.29 -8.49
CA ARG A 184 0.91 -12.01 -7.82
C ARG A 184 0.91 -10.63 -7.17
N ASP A 185 2.06 -10.23 -6.66
CA ASP A 185 2.18 -9.16 -5.66
C ASP A 185 2.51 -7.79 -6.26
N VAL A 186 3.04 -7.76 -7.48
CA VAL A 186 3.47 -6.55 -8.19
C VAL A 186 2.83 -6.52 -9.58
N LEU A 187 2.19 -5.40 -9.92
CA LEU A 187 1.61 -5.16 -11.23
C LEU A 187 2.33 -4.03 -11.95
N LYS A 188 2.26 -4.05 -13.28
CA LYS A 188 2.78 -2.99 -14.15
C LYS A 188 1.65 -2.10 -14.62
N GLY A 189 1.74 -0.80 -14.33
CA GLY A 189 0.81 0.21 -14.81
C GLY A 189 0.98 0.50 -16.31
N PRO A 190 0.02 1.21 -16.92
CA PRO A 190 0.08 1.56 -18.35
C PRO A 190 1.23 2.53 -18.69
N ASP A 191 1.76 3.25 -17.71
CA ASP A 191 2.95 4.09 -17.80
C ASP A 191 4.26 3.30 -17.66
N GLY A 192 4.17 1.98 -17.49
CA GLY A 192 5.30 1.09 -17.30
C GLY A 192 5.83 1.02 -15.87
N ARG A 193 5.29 1.80 -14.93
CA ARG A 193 5.70 1.82 -13.53
C ARG A 193 5.16 0.59 -12.79
N TYR A 194 5.98 -0.02 -11.93
CA TYR A 194 5.50 -1.11 -11.06
C TYR A 194 4.82 -0.56 -9.81
N PHE A 195 3.78 -1.24 -9.35
CA PHE A 195 3.06 -0.92 -8.13
C PHE A 195 2.60 -2.18 -7.41
N LEU A 196 2.33 -2.05 -6.11
CA LEU A 196 1.91 -3.17 -5.28
C LEU A 196 0.45 -3.55 -5.51
N ASN A 197 0.21 -4.84 -5.78
CA ASN A 197 -1.12 -5.42 -5.89
C ASN A 197 -1.71 -5.70 -4.50
N TYR A 198 -2.12 -4.66 -3.78
CA TYR A 198 -2.68 -4.84 -2.44
C TYR A 198 -4.01 -5.64 -2.42
N LEU A 199 -4.69 -5.80 -3.57
CA LEU A 199 -5.89 -6.62 -3.65
C LEU A 199 -5.59 -8.11 -3.61
N ALA A 200 -4.33 -8.52 -3.81
CA ALA A 200 -3.89 -9.90 -3.59
C ALA A 200 -4.20 -10.41 -2.17
N GLU A 201 -4.37 -9.52 -1.18
CA GLU A 201 -4.85 -9.86 0.18
C GLU A 201 -6.28 -10.46 0.20
N CYS A 202 -7.04 -10.35 -0.90
CA CYS A 202 -8.30 -11.08 -1.05
C CYS A 202 -8.09 -12.57 -1.32
N ILE A 203 -6.89 -13.02 -1.71
CA ILE A 203 -6.58 -14.43 -1.93
C ILE A 203 -6.02 -14.97 -0.61
N ILE A 204 -6.79 -15.83 0.06
CA ILE A 204 -6.40 -16.42 1.33
C ILE A 204 -5.90 -17.82 1.08
N GLU A 205 -4.68 -18.10 1.56
CA GLU A 205 -4.07 -19.42 1.50
C GLU A 205 -4.87 -20.40 2.38
N GLY A 206 -5.22 -21.54 1.81
CA GLY A 206 -5.96 -22.61 2.49
C GLY A 206 -5.23 -23.94 2.38
N ASP A 207 -5.58 -24.88 3.26
CA ASP A 207 -4.87 -26.17 3.37
C ASP A 207 -4.90 -27.00 2.07
N GLU A 208 -6.04 -27.00 1.37
CA GLU A 208 -6.22 -27.75 0.11
C GLU A 208 -6.10 -26.86 -1.14
N ARG A 209 -6.57 -25.62 -1.04
CA ARG A 209 -6.52 -24.62 -2.09
C ARG A 209 -6.69 -23.22 -1.50
N ASP A 210 -6.20 -22.23 -2.24
CA ASP A 210 -6.54 -20.85 -1.99
C ASP A 210 -8.04 -20.59 -2.19
N TYR A 211 -8.58 -19.63 -1.46
CA TYR A 211 -9.95 -19.15 -1.63
C TYR A 211 -10.02 -17.62 -1.67
N LEU A 212 -11.07 -17.10 -2.31
CA LEU A 212 -11.25 -15.67 -2.46
C LEU A 212 -12.14 -15.10 -1.31
N ASP A 213 -11.63 -14.09 -0.60
CA ASP A 213 -12.42 -13.24 0.29
C ASP A 213 -13.34 -12.30 -0.51
N ALA A 214 -14.42 -12.89 -1.00
CA ALA A 214 -15.49 -12.23 -1.71
C ALA A 214 -16.15 -11.10 -0.90
N GLN A 215 -16.13 -11.16 0.44
CA GLN A 215 -16.74 -10.14 1.28
C GLN A 215 -15.91 -8.86 1.27
N SER A 216 -14.60 -8.99 1.46
CA SER A 216 -13.68 -7.85 1.43
C SER A 216 -13.57 -7.27 0.02
N LEU A 217 -13.57 -8.09 -1.03
CA LEU A 217 -13.57 -7.59 -2.40
C LEU A 217 -14.84 -6.75 -2.71
N ARG A 218 -16.03 -7.21 -2.29
CA ARG A 218 -17.27 -6.43 -2.40
C ARG A 218 -17.25 -5.16 -1.55
N ARG A 219 -16.62 -5.19 -0.38
CA ARG A 219 -16.45 -4.00 0.47
C ARG A 219 -15.54 -2.99 -0.21
N HIS A 220 -14.43 -3.43 -0.80
CA HIS A 220 -13.55 -2.57 -1.57
C HIS A 220 -14.30 -1.91 -2.73
N LYS A 221 -15.04 -2.70 -3.54
CA LYS A 221 -15.92 -2.18 -4.61
C LYS A 221 -16.80 -1.02 -4.12
N LYS A 222 -17.51 -1.22 -3.00
CA LYS A 222 -18.41 -0.19 -2.41
C LYS A 222 -17.66 1.09 -2.04
N GLN A 223 -16.44 0.98 -1.52
CA GLN A 223 -15.63 2.15 -1.17
C GLN A 223 -15.21 2.94 -2.42
N VAL A 224 -14.83 2.23 -3.49
CA VAL A 224 -14.50 2.84 -4.79
C VAL A 224 -15.72 3.54 -5.41
N GLU A 225 -16.88 2.88 -5.44
CA GLU A 225 -18.13 3.46 -5.97
C GLU A 225 -18.59 4.69 -5.16
N SER A 226 -18.46 4.62 -3.83
CA SER A 226 -18.74 5.76 -2.94
C SER A 226 -17.83 6.95 -3.25
N ALA A 227 -16.54 6.71 -3.46
CA ALA A 227 -15.59 7.76 -3.81
C ALA A 227 -15.84 8.36 -5.20
N LEU A 228 -16.13 7.53 -6.21
CA LEU A 228 -16.52 7.99 -7.55
C LEU A 228 -17.74 8.91 -7.49
N LYS A 229 -18.77 8.52 -6.73
CA LYS A 229 -19.98 9.33 -6.56
C LYS A 229 -19.71 10.63 -5.79
N LYS A 230 -18.94 10.56 -4.70
CA LYS A 230 -18.60 11.72 -3.85
C LYS A 230 -17.81 12.77 -4.63
N TYR A 231 -16.86 12.34 -5.46
CA TYR A 231 -15.95 13.23 -6.17
C TYR A 231 -16.31 13.44 -7.64
N ALA A 232 -17.53 13.07 -8.06
CA ALA A 232 -18.01 13.20 -9.44
C ALA A 232 -17.87 14.62 -10.03
N SER A 233 -17.99 15.66 -9.19
CA SER A 233 -17.86 17.06 -9.59
C SER A 233 -16.42 17.61 -9.53
N ILE A 234 -15.43 16.80 -9.13
CA ILE A 234 -14.03 17.19 -8.99
C ILE A 234 -13.17 16.31 -9.93
N PRO A 235 -12.99 16.69 -11.21
CA PRO A 235 -12.39 15.82 -12.23
C PRO A 235 -11.00 15.26 -11.86
N THR A 236 -10.17 16.07 -11.21
CA THR A 236 -8.81 15.69 -10.78
C THR A 236 -8.81 14.65 -9.66
N VAL A 237 -9.86 14.56 -8.85
CA VAL A 237 -10.01 13.54 -7.81
C VAL A 237 -10.77 12.33 -8.37
N PHE A 238 -11.81 12.58 -9.18
CA PHE A 238 -12.58 11.54 -9.86
C PHE A 238 -11.67 10.61 -10.67
N SER A 239 -10.76 11.18 -11.47
CA SER A 239 -9.82 10.39 -12.31
C SER A 239 -8.97 9.41 -11.50
N LYS A 240 -8.57 9.75 -10.27
CA LYS A 240 -7.83 8.84 -9.38
C LYS A 240 -8.66 7.62 -8.98
N PHE A 241 -9.95 7.82 -8.72
CA PHE A 241 -10.86 6.73 -8.37
C PHE A 241 -11.34 5.95 -9.59
N ALA A 242 -11.41 6.58 -10.77
CA ALA A 242 -11.67 5.88 -12.02
C ALA A 242 -10.51 4.94 -12.36
N TRP A 243 -9.26 5.38 -12.16
CA TRP A 243 -8.08 4.51 -12.26
C TRP A 243 -8.15 3.35 -11.26
N LEU A 244 -8.49 3.63 -9.99
CA LEU A 244 -8.62 2.59 -8.96
C LEU A 244 -9.73 1.58 -9.30
N ALA A 245 -10.83 2.02 -9.90
CA ALA A 245 -11.88 1.13 -10.38
C ALA A 245 -11.40 0.22 -11.53
N ALA A 246 -10.58 0.74 -12.45
CA ALA A 246 -9.97 -0.06 -13.50
C ALA A 246 -9.04 -1.13 -12.92
N TYR A 247 -8.18 -0.77 -11.97
CA TYR A 247 -7.35 -1.72 -11.25
C TYR A 247 -8.17 -2.77 -10.48
N HIS A 248 -9.23 -2.37 -9.79
CA HIS A 248 -10.12 -3.30 -9.11
C HIS A 248 -10.79 -4.30 -10.07
N ASN A 249 -11.25 -3.83 -11.24
CA ASN A 249 -11.85 -4.68 -12.25
C ASN A 249 -10.83 -5.63 -12.88
N TYR A 250 -9.60 -5.15 -13.13
CA TYR A 250 -8.49 -6.00 -13.56
C TYR A 250 -8.20 -7.11 -12.55
N PHE A 251 -8.17 -6.79 -11.24
CA PHE A 251 -8.02 -7.81 -10.21
C PHE A 251 -9.18 -8.81 -10.20
N CYS A 252 -10.42 -8.34 -10.40
CA CYS A 252 -11.59 -9.22 -10.57
C CYS A 252 -11.43 -10.19 -11.74
N ASP A 253 -10.86 -9.75 -12.86
CA ASP A 253 -10.55 -10.63 -14.00
C ASP A 253 -9.47 -11.67 -13.63
N MET A 254 -8.45 -11.28 -12.86
CA MET A 254 -7.42 -12.23 -12.39
C MET A 254 -8.00 -13.33 -11.51
N VAL A 255 -9.00 -13.03 -10.69
CA VAL A 255 -9.60 -13.99 -9.73
C VAL A 255 -10.90 -14.62 -10.23
N SER A 256 -11.23 -14.47 -11.52
CA SER A 256 -12.52 -14.94 -12.06
C SER A 256 -12.70 -16.46 -12.02
N GLY A 257 -11.59 -17.21 -11.88
CA GLY A 257 -11.59 -18.67 -11.73
C GLY A 257 -11.94 -19.18 -10.33
N TYR A 258 -11.96 -18.31 -9.32
CA TYR A 258 -12.31 -18.71 -7.95
C TYR A 258 -13.82 -18.95 -7.81
N PRO A 259 -14.28 -20.05 -7.18
CA PRO A 259 -15.71 -20.34 -7.04
C PRO A 259 -16.50 -19.28 -6.26
N GLU A 260 -15.85 -18.53 -5.38
CA GLU A 260 -16.48 -17.47 -4.59
C GLU A 260 -16.72 -16.19 -5.43
N TYR A 261 -16.08 -16.08 -6.59
CA TYR A 261 -16.17 -14.93 -7.48
C TYR A 261 -17.56 -14.76 -8.12
N ASN A 262 -17.93 -13.51 -8.40
CA ASN A 262 -19.14 -13.17 -9.14
C ASN A 262 -18.94 -11.87 -9.92
N GLU A 263 -19.37 -11.79 -11.18
CA GLU A 263 -19.24 -10.59 -12.03
C GLU A 263 -19.83 -9.31 -11.40
N ALA A 264 -20.85 -9.43 -10.53
CA ALA A 264 -21.39 -8.31 -9.78
C ALA A 264 -20.39 -7.68 -8.78
N MET A 265 -19.22 -8.27 -8.58
CA MET A 265 -18.11 -7.69 -7.82
C MET A 265 -17.34 -6.62 -8.58
N LYS A 266 -17.44 -6.55 -9.92
CA LYS A 266 -16.83 -5.46 -10.69
C LYS A 266 -17.53 -4.13 -10.43
N VAL A 267 -16.77 -3.04 -10.45
CA VAL A 267 -17.31 -1.68 -10.50
C VAL A 267 -17.92 -1.45 -11.89
N SER A 268 -19.15 -0.93 -11.92
CA SER A 268 -19.87 -0.69 -13.17
C SER A 268 -19.19 0.39 -14.02
N ALA A 269 -18.99 0.10 -15.31
CA ALA A 269 -18.42 1.05 -16.27
C ALA A 269 -19.22 2.37 -16.33
N THR A 270 -20.53 2.32 -16.10
CA THR A 270 -21.39 3.52 -16.07
C THR A 270 -21.04 4.48 -14.94
N VAL A 271 -20.54 3.96 -13.80
CA VAL A 271 -20.14 4.76 -12.63
C VAL A 271 -18.74 5.37 -12.84
N CYS A 272 -17.91 4.74 -13.66
CA CYS A 272 -16.57 5.22 -14.02
C CYS A 272 -16.58 6.20 -15.21
N ALA A 273 -17.70 6.33 -15.92
CA ALA A 273 -17.81 7.14 -17.12
C ALA A 273 -18.04 8.62 -16.81
N VAL A 274 -17.38 9.50 -17.57
CA VAL A 274 -17.69 10.93 -17.60
C VAL A 274 -19.03 11.12 -18.31
N GLN A 275 -19.97 11.78 -17.64
CA GLN A 275 -21.31 12.05 -18.20
C GLN A 275 -21.43 13.50 -18.64
N PHE A 276 -21.97 13.72 -19.83
CA PHE A 276 -22.29 15.05 -20.35
C PHE A 276 -23.81 15.25 -20.33
N GLN A 277 -24.26 16.45 -19.97
CA GLN A 277 -25.67 16.82 -19.98
C GLN A 277 -25.87 18.09 -20.79
N ARG A 278 -26.97 18.18 -21.54
CA ARG A 278 -27.37 19.42 -22.22
C ARG A 278 -27.77 20.46 -21.18
N ILE A 279 -27.33 21.70 -21.36
CA ILE A 279 -27.85 22.82 -20.58
C ILE A 279 -29.35 23.01 -20.87
N THR A 280 -30.18 23.10 -19.82
CA THR A 280 -31.59 23.44 -19.94
C THR A 280 -31.85 24.72 -19.15
N LYS A 281 -32.44 25.73 -19.78
CA LYS A 281 -33.04 26.85 -19.04
C LYS A 281 -34.26 26.29 -18.32
N LYS A 282 -34.29 26.38 -16.98
CA LYS A 282 -35.56 26.23 -16.25
C LYS A 282 -36.50 27.30 -16.81
N LYS A 283 -37.62 26.86 -17.39
CA LYS A 283 -38.74 27.75 -17.74
C LYS A 283 -39.35 28.31 -16.46
#